data_AF-A0A2D9DLG2-F1
#
_entry.id   AF-A0A2D9DLG2-F1
#
_cell.length_a   1.000
_cell.length_b   1.000
_cell.length_c   1.000
_cell.angle_alpha   90.00
_cell.angle_beta   90.00
_cell.angle_gamma   90.00
#
_symmetry.space_group_name_H-M   'P 1'
#
loop_
_entity.id
_entity.type
_entity.pdbx_description
1 polymer ?
#
loop_
_entity_poly.entity_id
_entity_poly.type
_entity_poly.pdbx_seq_one_letter_code
_entity_poly.pdbx_strand_id
1 'polypeptide(L)'
;MANNSTRFYENLPALNIPVSTLVGDIGHFHRVPDSWHIVAADIKNSTKAIAKGQHNSVNLIATGAVIAIINIAYKAKINIPFFFGGDGAIALVPQEILHETLNALQKHKKNTLKNFKLELKTGSLPVKTIYQEKIQLKIAKLKVNDDLNIPVVLGDALHYAEDLIKNTLPQQEIIPDHKPLDLEGMECKWDKIKPHKNGQEVVSLIVISKDDTKSSKIFAEVLKAIDDIYGSPSRRKPITARRLKLKANLRKINAEMKAKLGKFNLPYLLKSWMIGQYGKHIWLKKDNSKIYLKKLVALTDTLTIDGRINTVISGTPQQRDALTGYLDNLENSGKIAYGIHVSEESIMSCYVRDINTHEHIHFVDGGNGGYTKAAKSLKRKP
;
A
#
# COMPACT_ATOMS: atom_id res chain seq x y z
N MET A 1 -12.81 25.92 15.70
CA MET A 1 -11.45 25.71 15.14
C MET A 1 -11.08 24.23 14.93
N ALA A 2 -11.75 23.25 15.56
CA ALA A 2 -11.48 21.80 15.34
C ALA A 2 -11.80 21.29 13.92
N ASN A 3 -12.85 21.82 13.27
CA ASN A 3 -13.34 21.31 11.98
C ASN A 3 -12.37 21.52 10.80
N ASN A 4 -11.42 22.47 10.91
CA ASN A 4 -10.43 22.71 9.84
C ASN A 4 -9.27 21.71 9.88
N SER A 5 -8.94 21.16 11.06
CA SER A 5 -7.89 20.13 11.16
C SER A 5 -8.34 18.77 10.65
N THR A 6 -9.61 18.41 10.81
CA THR A 6 -10.15 17.10 10.39
C THR A 6 -10.07 16.92 8.88
N ARG A 7 -10.27 18.01 8.11
CA ARG A 7 -10.19 18.03 6.63
C ARG A 7 -8.83 18.47 6.10
N PHE A 8 -7.78 18.46 6.93
CA PHE A 8 -6.44 18.89 6.54
C PHE A 8 -5.96 18.24 5.24
N TYR A 9 -6.04 16.92 5.12
CA TYR A 9 -5.56 16.22 3.92
C TYR A 9 -6.40 16.54 2.67
N GLU A 10 -7.71 16.72 2.81
CA GLU A 10 -8.59 17.16 1.71
C GLU A 10 -8.16 18.52 1.17
N ASN A 11 -7.86 19.46 2.06
CA ASN A 11 -7.48 20.83 1.76
C ASN A 11 -6.06 21.00 1.18
N LEU A 12 -5.21 19.97 1.20
CA LEU A 12 -3.88 20.05 0.58
C LEU A 12 -3.99 20.20 -0.95
N PRO A 13 -3.22 21.11 -1.57
CA PRO A 13 -3.20 21.24 -3.02
C PRO A 13 -2.68 19.95 -3.67
N ALA A 14 -3.39 19.47 -4.70
CA ALA A 14 -2.94 18.36 -5.53
C ALA A 14 -1.97 18.87 -6.60
N LEU A 15 -0.69 18.60 -6.43
CA LEU A 15 0.37 19.15 -7.28
C LEU A 15 0.55 18.29 -8.53
N ASN A 16 0.51 18.92 -9.71
CA ASN A 16 0.70 18.27 -11.01
C ASN A 16 2.12 18.57 -11.54
N ILE A 17 3.13 17.98 -10.90
CA ILE A 17 4.55 18.13 -11.23
C ILE A 17 5.24 16.76 -11.18
N PRO A 18 6.41 16.57 -11.82
CA PRO A 18 7.15 15.33 -11.72
C PRO A 18 7.46 14.97 -10.25
N VAL A 19 7.34 13.69 -9.90
CA VAL A 19 7.52 13.23 -8.52
C VAL A 19 8.91 13.53 -7.96
N SER A 20 9.94 13.46 -8.81
CA SER A 20 11.31 13.84 -8.45
C SER A 20 11.43 15.33 -8.11
N THR A 21 10.75 16.20 -8.86
CA THR A 21 10.68 17.65 -8.58
C THR A 21 9.91 17.93 -7.28
N LEU A 22 8.76 17.27 -7.08
CA LEU A 22 8.00 17.40 -5.84
C LEU A 22 8.86 17.06 -4.63
N VAL A 23 9.46 15.87 -4.65
CA VAL A 23 10.24 15.32 -3.53
C VAL A 23 11.50 16.14 -3.27
N GLY A 24 12.12 16.71 -4.30
CA GLY A 24 13.33 17.53 -4.18
C GLY A 24 13.12 18.92 -3.56
N ASP A 25 11.88 19.37 -3.43
CA ASP A 25 11.55 20.67 -2.83
C ASP A 25 10.60 20.51 -1.63
N ILE A 26 11.20 20.64 -0.44
CA ILE A 26 10.52 20.57 0.86
C ILE A 26 9.44 21.66 1.00
N GLY A 27 9.50 22.76 0.24
CA GLY A 27 8.51 23.84 0.26
C GLY A 27 7.10 23.40 -0.12
N HIS A 28 6.96 22.29 -0.86
CA HIS A 28 5.66 21.70 -1.20
C HIS A 28 5.02 20.91 -0.06
N PHE A 29 5.76 20.60 1.00
CA PHE A 29 5.32 19.70 2.05
C PHE A 29 4.81 20.45 3.28
N HIS A 30 3.72 19.95 3.83
CA HIS A 30 3.00 20.56 4.95
C HIS A 30 3.14 19.70 6.21
N ARG A 31 3.20 20.36 7.37
CA ARG A 31 3.18 19.69 8.68
C ARG A 31 1.80 19.08 8.92
N VAL A 32 1.75 17.82 9.33
CA VAL A 32 0.50 17.14 9.71
C VAL A 32 0.00 17.72 11.05
N PRO A 33 -1.32 17.92 11.25
CA PRO A 33 -1.80 18.52 12.50
C PRO A 33 -1.52 17.65 13.72
N ASP A 34 -1.24 18.28 14.87
CA ASP A 34 -0.93 17.61 16.14
C ASP A 34 -2.08 16.71 16.65
N SER A 35 -3.32 17.01 16.25
CA SER A 35 -4.53 16.25 16.59
C SER A 35 -4.69 14.95 15.79
N TRP A 36 -3.83 14.70 14.80
CA TRP A 36 -3.87 13.47 14.02
C TRP A 36 -3.04 12.38 14.67
N HIS A 37 -3.26 11.14 14.23
CA HIS A 37 -2.60 9.95 14.70
C HIS A 37 -2.01 9.18 13.53
N ILE A 38 -0.83 8.61 13.73
CA ILE A 38 -0.29 7.56 12.87
C ILE A 38 -0.89 6.24 13.36
N VAL A 39 -1.68 5.58 12.52
CA VAL A 39 -2.24 4.26 12.79
C VAL A 39 -1.47 3.25 11.96
N ALA A 40 -0.98 2.19 12.58
CA ALA A 40 -0.23 1.14 11.89
C ALA A 40 -0.86 -0.23 12.17
N ALA A 41 -0.82 -1.09 11.15
CA ALA A 41 -1.17 -2.50 11.22
C ALA A 41 -0.12 -3.32 10.47
N ASP A 42 0.57 -4.24 11.15
CA ASP A 42 1.67 -5.02 10.57
C ASP A 42 1.61 -6.49 11.01
N ILE A 43 1.94 -7.40 10.09
CA ILE A 43 1.92 -8.83 10.35
C ILE A 43 3.25 -9.29 10.94
N LYS A 44 3.20 -9.77 12.19
CA LYS A 44 4.38 -10.33 12.86
C LYS A 44 4.90 -11.54 12.11
N ASN A 45 6.22 -11.60 11.92
CA ASN A 45 6.90 -12.71 11.21
C ASN A 45 6.38 -12.97 9.79
N SER A 46 5.87 -11.94 9.10
CA SER A 46 5.43 -12.00 7.69
C SER A 46 6.44 -12.71 6.77
N THR A 47 7.74 -12.45 6.93
CA THR A 47 8.82 -13.10 6.17
C THR A 47 8.79 -14.62 6.29
N LYS A 48 8.51 -15.16 7.49
CA LYS A 48 8.39 -16.61 7.71
C LYS A 48 7.10 -17.16 7.09
N ALA A 49 6.00 -16.41 7.16
CA ALA A 49 4.73 -16.78 6.53
C ALA A 49 4.85 -16.85 4.99
N ILE A 50 5.52 -15.87 4.38
CA ILE A 50 5.79 -15.83 2.94
C ILE A 50 6.68 -16.99 2.51
N ALA A 51 7.72 -17.31 3.30
CA ALA A 51 8.56 -18.48 3.04
C ALA A 51 7.77 -19.80 3.08
N LYS A 52 6.67 -19.87 3.84
CA LYS A 52 5.72 -20.98 3.88
C LYS A 52 4.63 -20.92 2.79
N GLY A 53 4.76 -20.04 1.80
CA GLY A 53 3.80 -19.90 0.70
C GLY A 53 2.52 -19.12 1.05
N GLN A 54 2.46 -18.43 2.20
CA GLN A 54 1.27 -17.68 2.64
C GLN A 54 1.22 -16.24 2.12
N HIS A 55 1.96 -15.91 1.05
CA HIS A 55 2.05 -14.55 0.52
C HIS A 55 0.68 -13.93 0.20
N ASN A 56 -0.22 -14.68 -0.43
CA ASN A 56 -1.57 -14.18 -0.72
C ASN A 56 -2.37 -13.86 0.55
N SER A 57 -2.19 -14.64 1.62
CA SER A 57 -2.85 -14.38 2.91
C SER A 57 -2.30 -13.12 3.56
N VAL A 58 -0.97 -12.94 3.51
CA VAL A 58 -0.28 -11.74 4.04
C VAL A 58 -0.82 -10.48 3.37
N ASN A 59 -0.82 -10.42 2.03
CA ASN A 59 -1.30 -9.25 1.31
C ASN A 59 -2.80 -9.02 1.53
N LEU A 60 -3.60 -10.09 1.63
CA LEU A 60 -5.04 -10.01 1.92
C LEU A 60 -5.29 -9.39 3.31
N ILE A 61 -4.55 -9.81 4.33
CA ILE A 61 -4.67 -9.28 5.69
C ILE A 61 -4.27 -7.80 5.73
N ALA A 62 -3.14 -7.44 5.13
CA ALA A 62 -2.67 -6.05 5.08
C ALA A 62 -3.66 -5.16 4.31
N THR A 63 -4.18 -5.64 3.17
CA THR A 63 -5.23 -4.95 2.40
C THR A 63 -6.50 -4.78 3.23
N GLY A 64 -6.91 -5.81 3.98
CA GLY A 64 -8.06 -5.73 4.89
C GLY A 64 -7.89 -4.64 5.96
N ALA A 65 -6.68 -4.43 6.47
CA ALA A 65 -6.43 -3.34 7.41
C ALA A 65 -6.65 -1.96 6.77
N VAL A 66 -6.12 -1.73 5.56
CA VAL A 66 -6.35 -0.48 4.82
C VAL A 66 -7.83 -0.24 4.56
N ILE A 67 -8.55 -1.26 4.08
CA ILE A 67 -9.97 -1.16 3.73
C ILE A 67 -10.83 -0.85 4.97
N ALA A 68 -10.55 -1.49 6.11
CA ALA A 68 -11.25 -1.19 7.36
C ALA A 68 -11.16 0.30 7.72
N ILE A 69 -9.97 0.89 7.60
CA ILE A 69 -9.73 2.31 7.90
C ILE A 69 -10.43 3.21 6.88
N ILE A 70 -10.29 2.91 5.58
CA ILE A 70 -10.89 3.71 4.50
C ILE A 70 -12.42 3.71 4.57
N ASN A 71 -13.05 2.56 4.85
CA ASN A 71 -14.51 2.46 4.96
C ASN A 71 -15.06 3.34 6.09
N ILE A 72 -14.33 3.46 7.20
CA ILE A 72 -14.68 4.35 8.32
C ILE A 72 -14.53 5.81 7.90
N ALA A 73 -13.37 6.18 7.33
CA ALA A 73 -13.12 7.54 6.88
C ALA A 73 -14.14 7.99 5.84
N TYR A 74 -14.50 7.11 4.90
CA TYR A 74 -15.53 7.35 3.90
C TYR A 74 -16.91 7.61 4.51
N LYS A 75 -17.35 6.79 5.46
CA LYS A 75 -18.64 7.00 6.16
C LYS A 75 -18.68 8.32 6.92
N ALA A 76 -17.53 8.72 7.47
CA ALA A 76 -17.35 10.02 8.12
C ALA A 76 -17.18 11.19 7.13
N LYS A 77 -17.11 10.92 5.82
CA LYS A 77 -16.83 11.90 4.75
C LYS A 77 -15.50 12.65 4.99
N ILE A 78 -14.47 11.91 5.40
CA ILE A 78 -13.13 12.41 5.66
C ILE A 78 -12.17 11.71 4.70
N ASN A 79 -11.32 12.49 4.02
CA ASN A 79 -10.23 11.95 3.22
C ASN A 79 -8.97 11.80 4.08
N ILE A 80 -8.34 10.63 4.02
CA ILE A 80 -7.13 10.32 4.78
C ILE A 80 -6.04 9.73 3.87
N PRO A 81 -4.76 10.02 4.12
CA PRO A 81 -3.67 9.35 3.45
C PRO A 81 -3.39 7.99 4.09
N PHE A 82 -3.08 7.00 3.27
CA PHE A 82 -2.70 5.65 3.68
C PHE A 82 -1.55 5.13 2.81
N PHE A 83 -0.80 4.18 3.35
CA PHE A 83 0.40 3.59 2.76
C PHE A 83 0.34 2.08 2.92
N PHE A 84 0.69 1.34 1.87
CA PHE A 84 0.67 -0.12 1.84
C PHE A 84 2.09 -0.65 1.58
N GLY A 85 2.57 -1.51 2.49
CA GLY A 85 3.93 -2.07 2.45
C GLY A 85 4.02 -3.54 2.01
N GLY A 86 2.92 -4.16 1.56
CA GLY A 86 2.86 -5.60 1.25
C GLY A 86 2.33 -6.43 2.43
N ASP A 87 3.00 -6.35 3.58
CA ASP A 87 2.68 -7.08 4.81
C ASP A 87 2.15 -6.19 5.95
N GLY A 88 2.01 -4.90 5.69
CA GLY A 88 1.50 -3.91 6.62
C GLY A 88 0.78 -2.75 5.94
N ALA A 89 0.18 -1.92 6.78
CA ALA A 89 -0.61 -0.75 6.42
C ALA A 89 -0.36 0.36 7.42
N ILE A 90 -0.19 1.58 6.94
CA ILE A 90 -0.09 2.79 7.75
C ILE A 90 -1.13 3.80 7.24
N ALA A 91 -1.78 4.54 8.14
CA ALA A 91 -2.67 5.64 7.78
C ALA A 91 -2.49 6.81 8.74
N LEU A 92 -2.67 8.04 8.24
CA LEU A 92 -2.82 9.21 9.10
C LEU A 92 -4.30 9.47 9.30
N VAL A 93 -4.72 9.46 10.56
CA VAL A 93 -6.14 9.46 10.93
C VAL A 93 -6.40 10.60 11.90
N PRO A 94 -7.41 11.46 11.67
CA PRO A 94 -7.75 12.51 12.62
C PRO A 94 -8.45 11.91 13.86
N GLN A 95 -8.33 12.59 15.00
CA GLN A 95 -8.84 12.13 16.31
C GLN A 95 -10.30 11.64 16.26
N GLU A 96 -11.14 12.26 15.45
CA GLU A 96 -12.58 12.04 15.34
C GLU A 96 -12.95 10.61 14.92
N ILE A 97 -12.13 9.97 14.08
CA ILE A 97 -12.38 8.59 13.61
C ILE A 97 -11.39 7.57 14.18
N LEU A 98 -10.50 8.00 15.08
CA LEU A 98 -9.46 7.15 15.66
C LEU A 98 -10.06 5.97 16.43
N HIS A 99 -11.05 6.23 17.29
CA HIS A 99 -11.64 5.19 18.13
C HIS A 99 -12.31 4.08 17.30
N GLU A 100 -13.09 4.47 16.28
CA GLU A 100 -13.73 3.51 15.36
C GLU A 100 -12.68 2.72 14.56
N THR A 101 -11.64 3.42 14.10
CA THR A 101 -10.51 2.84 13.36
C THR A 101 -9.82 1.74 14.18
N LEU A 102 -9.47 2.05 15.43
CA LEU A 102 -8.81 1.12 16.33
C LEU A 102 -9.69 -0.09 16.66
N ASN A 103 -11.00 0.12 16.88
CA ASN A 103 -11.97 -0.95 17.08
C ASN A 103 -12.05 -1.91 15.88
N ALA A 104 -12.11 -1.38 14.66
CA ALA A 104 -12.13 -2.20 13.45
C ALA A 104 -10.83 -3.00 13.26
N LEU A 105 -9.67 -2.37 13.50
CA LEU A 105 -8.38 -3.06 13.45
C LEU A 105 -8.25 -4.15 14.52
N GLN A 106 -8.80 -3.95 15.72
CA GLN A 106 -8.81 -4.98 16.76
C GLN A 106 -9.66 -6.20 16.36
N LYS A 107 -10.81 -5.98 15.71
CA LYS A 107 -11.65 -7.06 15.16
C LYS A 107 -10.95 -7.80 14.03
N HIS A 108 -10.32 -7.04 13.11
CA HIS A 108 -9.54 -7.62 12.02
C HIS A 108 -8.36 -8.45 12.53
N LYS A 109 -7.67 -7.97 13.58
CA LYS A 109 -6.63 -8.72 14.29
C LYS A 109 -7.15 -10.04 14.85
N LYS A 110 -8.29 -10.05 15.55
CA LYS A 110 -8.91 -11.27 16.09
C LYS A 110 -9.28 -12.26 14.97
N ASN A 111 -9.87 -11.77 13.88
CA ASN A 111 -10.21 -12.58 12.70
C ASN A 111 -8.97 -13.16 12.03
N THR A 112 -7.90 -12.36 11.92
CA THR A 112 -6.63 -12.75 11.33
C THR A 112 -6.01 -13.91 12.09
N LEU A 113 -5.90 -13.80 13.42
CA LEU A 113 -5.35 -14.85 14.26
C LEU A 113 -6.20 -16.13 14.18
N LYS A 114 -7.52 -16.01 14.26
CA LYS A 114 -8.45 -17.14 14.22
C LYS A 114 -8.35 -17.91 12.90
N ASN A 115 -8.39 -17.20 11.77
CA ASN A 115 -8.61 -17.80 10.45
C ASN A 115 -7.34 -18.10 9.66
N PHE A 116 -6.26 -17.34 9.91
CA PHE A 116 -5.01 -17.46 9.15
C PHE A 116 -3.82 -17.91 10.01
N LYS A 117 -3.99 -17.97 11.34
CA LYS A 117 -2.91 -18.28 12.30
C LYS A 117 -1.72 -17.32 12.18
N LEU A 118 -2.01 -16.07 11.80
CA LEU A 118 -1.05 -14.97 11.73
C LEU A 118 -1.37 -13.95 12.81
N GLU A 119 -0.34 -13.37 13.42
CA GLU A 119 -0.51 -12.35 14.45
C GLU A 119 -0.40 -10.96 13.79
N LEU A 120 -1.50 -10.20 13.83
CA LEU A 120 -1.52 -8.81 13.39
C LEU A 120 -1.24 -7.89 14.59
N LYS A 121 -0.22 -7.05 14.51
CA LYS A 121 0.01 -5.95 15.45
C LYS A 121 -0.71 -4.72 14.92
N THR A 122 -1.39 -4.00 15.80
CA THR A 122 -2.19 -2.82 15.46
C THR A 122 -2.06 -1.81 16.58
N GLY A 123 -1.98 -0.52 16.26
CA GLY A 123 -1.92 0.53 17.27
C GLY A 123 -1.97 1.91 16.64
N SER A 124 -1.89 2.93 17.49
CA SER A 124 -1.80 4.33 17.08
C SER A 124 -0.77 5.08 17.90
N LEU A 125 -0.16 6.09 17.29
CA LEU A 125 0.74 7.05 17.94
C LEU A 125 0.28 8.47 17.59
N PRO A 126 0.09 9.37 18.58
CA PRO A 126 -0.27 10.75 18.31
C PRO A 126 0.83 11.46 17.52
N VAL A 127 0.46 12.24 16.51
CA VAL A 127 1.39 13.08 15.74
C VAL A 127 2.07 14.11 16.65
N LYS A 128 1.37 14.59 17.69
CA LYS A 128 1.97 15.43 18.73
C LYS A 128 3.22 14.78 19.35
N THR A 129 3.18 13.48 19.64
CA THR A 129 4.32 12.75 20.25
C THR A 129 5.50 12.67 19.29
N ILE A 130 5.26 12.42 18.00
CA ILE A 130 6.31 12.44 16.96
C ILE A 130 7.09 13.76 16.98
N TYR A 131 6.37 14.88 17.04
CA TYR A 131 7.02 16.19 17.04
C TYR A 131 7.70 16.54 18.36
N GLN A 132 7.23 16.00 19.49
CA GLN A 132 7.91 16.12 20.78
C GLN A 132 9.26 15.38 20.77
N GLU A 133 9.34 14.23 20.09
CA GLU A 133 10.57 13.48 19.83
C GLU A 133 11.45 14.13 18.73
N LYS A 134 11.05 15.30 18.22
CA LYS A 134 11.74 16.04 17.13
C LYS A 134 11.86 15.25 15.82
N ILE A 135 10.98 14.27 15.61
CA ILE A 135 10.94 13.46 14.39
C ILE A 135 10.14 14.19 13.32
N GLN A 136 10.63 14.18 12.09
CA GLN A 136 9.99 14.87 10.98
C GLN A 136 8.81 14.05 10.42
N LEU A 137 7.68 14.74 10.22
CA LEU A 137 6.53 14.26 9.45
C LEU A 137 6.00 15.41 8.60
N LYS A 138 6.27 15.37 7.30
CA LYS A 138 5.69 16.30 6.34
C LYS A 138 5.02 15.54 5.20
N ILE A 139 3.93 16.07 4.69
CA ILE A 139 3.13 15.43 3.64
C ILE A 139 2.80 16.40 2.51
N ALA A 140 2.80 15.90 1.29
CA ALA A 140 2.28 16.56 0.10
C ALA A 140 1.29 15.65 -0.62
N LYS A 141 0.47 16.22 -1.51
CA LYS A 141 -0.48 15.48 -2.35
C LYS A 141 -0.04 15.60 -3.80
N LEU A 142 0.33 14.48 -4.42
CA LEU A 142 0.73 14.42 -5.81
C LEU A 142 -0.47 14.01 -6.67
N LYS A 143 -0.74 14.77 -7.74
CA LYS A 143 -1.65 14.37 -8.81
C LYS A 143 -0.89 13.50 -9.82
N VAL A 144 -1.12 12.19 -9.79
CA VAL A 144 -0.46 11.24 -10.70
C VAL A 144 -1.12 11.27 -12.08
N ASN A 145 -2.44 11.38 -12.10
CA ASN A 145 -3.27 11.57 -13.29
C ASN A 145 -4.62 12.18 -12.87
N ASP A 146 -5.55 12.34 -13.82
CA ASP A 146 -6.86 12.92 -13.54
C ASP A 146 -7.74 12.10 -12.58
N ASP A 147 -7.48 10.80 -12.47
CA ASP A 147 -8.25 9.87 -11.63
C ASP A 147 -7.55 9.55 -10.30
N LEU A 148 -6.25 9.83 -10.14
CA LEU A 148 -5.44 9.36 -9.02
C LEU A 148 -4.59 10.48 -8.39
N ASN A 149 -4.84 10.72 -7.12
CA ASN A 149 -3.98 11.50 -6.23
C ASN A 149 -3.35 10.56 -5.20
N ILE A 150 -2.05 10.72 -4.93
CA ILE A 150 -1.34 9.93 -3.92
C ILE A 150 -0.70 10.83 -2.86
N PRO A 151 -0.65 10.40 -1.60
CA PRO A 151 0.12 11.07 -0.58
C PRO A 151 1.62 10.79 -0.75
N VAL A 152 2.44 11.81 -0.51
CA VAL A 152 3.90 11.70 -0.48
C VAL A 152 4.35 12.23 0.88
N VAL A 153 5.08 11.41 1.65
CA VAL A 153 5.56 11.75 2.98
C VAL A 153 7.09 11.81 3.02
N LEU A 154 7.61 12.83 3.70
CA LEU A 154 9.02 12.99 4.03
C LEU A 154 9.23 12.98 5.54
N GLY A 155 10.30 12.32 5.96
CA GLY A 155 10.69 12.10 7.35
C GLY A 155 10.32 10.71 7.86
N ASP A 156 10.85 10.35 9.03
CA ASP A 156 10.87 8.96 9.52
C ASP A 156 9.69 8.60 10.43
N ALA A 157 8.78 9.54 10.65
CA ALA A 157 7.70 9.39 11.63
C ALA A 157 6.83 8.15 11.38
N LEU A 158 6.53 7.81 10.13
CA LEU A 158 5.69 6.65 9.82
C LEU A 158 6.37 5.34 10.23
N HIS A 159 7.66 5.20 9.92
CA HIS A 159 8.44 4.02 10.27
C HIS A 159 8.75 3.95 11.76
N TYR A 160 9.08 5.09 12.37
CA TYR A 160 9.24 5.18 13.82
C TYR A 160 7.97 4.71 14.55
N ALA A 161 6.80 5.18 14.12
CA ALA A 161 5.52 4.76 14.69
C ALA A 161 5.24 3.27 14.45
N GLU A 162 5.48 2.78 13.24
CA GLU A 162 5.34 1.36 12.89
C GLU A 162 6.20 0.48 13.81
N ASP A 163 7.49 0.78 13.94
CA ASP A 163 8.43 0.02 14.76
C ASP A 163 8.06 0.06 16.25
N LEU A 164 7.63 1.23 16.74
CA LEU A 164 7.20 1.41 18.13
C LEU A 164 5.91 0.61 18.41
N ILE A 165 4.92 0.67 17.52
CA ILE A 165 3.65 -0.10 17.63
C ILE A 165 3.91 -1.61 17.55
N LYS A 166 4.87 -2.04 16.73
CA LYS A 166 5.17 -3.44 16.48
C LYS A 166 5.95 -4.09 17.62
N ASN A 167 6.95 -3.39 18.16
CA ASN A 167 7.96 -3.96 19.04
C ASN A 167 7.87 -3.49 20.49
N THR A 168 7.40 -2.26 20.74
CA THR A 168 7.57 -1.61 22.05
C THR A 168 6.25 -1.36 22.76
N LEU A 169 5.24 -0.86 22.05
CA LEU A 169 3.99 -0.45 22.69
C LEU A 169 3.16 -1.67 23.11
N PRO A 170 2.62 -1.65 24.35
CA PRO A 170 1.61 -2.61 24.72
C PRO A 170 0.41 -2.43 23.82
N GLN A 171 -0.35 -3.50 23.67
CA GLN A 171 -1.58 -3.43 22.90
C GLN A 171 -2.53 -2.41 23.56
N GLN A 172 -2.98 -1.44 22.78
CA GLN A 172 -3.99 -0.49 23.24
C GLN A 172 -5.27 -1.26 23.59
N GLU A 173 -5.69 -1.14 24.85
CA GLU A 173 -6.99 -1.61 25.29
C GLU A 173 -8.05 -0.65 24.75
N ILE A 174 -8.97 -1.20 23.97
CA ILE A 174 -10.03 -0.44 23.32
C ILE A 174 -11.35 -1.04 23.82
N ILE A 175 -12.28 -0.15 24.20
CA ILE A 175 -13.64 -0.52 24.55
C ILE A 175 -14.30 -1.09 23.28
N PRO A 176 -14.63 -2.40 23.24
CA PRO A 176 -15.16 -3.02 22.03
C PRO A 176 -16.52 -2.43 21.69
N ASP A 177 -16.67 -1.95 20.46
CA ASP A 177 -17.99 -1.59 19.93
C ASP A 177 -18.71 -2.83 19.31
N HIS A 178 -20.04 -2.76 19.21
CA HIS A 178 -20.88 -3.82 18.62
C HIS A 178 -21.01 -3.77 17.08
N LYS A 179 -20.42 -2.76 16.41
CA LYS A 179 -20.48 -2.63 14.96
C LYS A 179 -19.73 -3.78 14.29
N PRO A 180 -20.24 -4.38 13.21
CA PRO A 180 -19.49 -5.41 12.48
C PRO A 180 -18.24 -4.80 11.83
N LEU A 181 -17.21 -5.63 11.65
CA LEU A 181 -16.05 -5.27 10.84
C LEU A 181 -16.51 -5.06 9.39
N ASP A 182 -16.24 -3.88 8.86
CA ASP A 182 -16.60 -3.52 7.49
C ASP A 182 -15.39 -3.61 6.55
N LEU A 183 -15.31 -4.75 5.84
CA LEU A 183 -14.38 -4.96 4.73
C LEU A 183 -15.11 -5.00 3.39
N GLU A 184 -16.25 -4.31 3.27
CA GLU A 184 -16.95 -4.16 1.99
C GLU A 184 -15.99 -3.62 0.93
N GLY A 185 -16.12 -4.11 -0.31
CA GLY A 185 -15.24 -3.78 -1.42
C GLY A 185 -13.89 -4.51 -1.46
N MET A 186 -13.49 -5.29 -0.44
CA MET A 186 -12.30 -6.13 -0.53
C MET A 186 -12.52 -7.32 -1.48
N GLU A 187 -12.12 -7.20 -2.73
CA GLU A 187 -12.29 -8.26 -3.74
C GLU A 187 -11.09 -8.30 -4.67
N CYS A 188 -10.33 -9.41 -4.70
CA CYS A 188 -9.29 -9.56 -5.70
C CYS A 188 -9.68 -10.61 -6.76
N LYS A 189 -10.13 -10.15 -7.93
CA LYS A 189 -10.56 -11.03 -9.02
C LYS A 189 -9.43 -11.48 -9.96
N TRP A 190 -8.25 -10.89 -9.80
CA TRP A 190 -7.13 -11.03 -10.72
C TRP A 190 -6.15 -12.12 -10.26
N ASP A 191 -5.66 -12.91 -11.21
CA ASP A 191 -4.52 -13.79 -11.00
C ASP A 191 -3.20 -13.00 -11.06
N LYS A 192 -2.08 -13.68 -10.81
CA LYS A 192 -0.73 -13.13 -11.00
C LYS A 192 -0.56 -12.53 -12.41
N ILE A 193 0.13 -11.38 -12.49
CA ILE A 193 0.18 -10.54 -13.69
C ILE A 193 1.62 -10.51 -14.22
N LYS A 194 1.83 -11.04 -15.42
CA LYS A 194 3.14 -10.99 -16.09
C LYS A 194 3.40 -9.59 -16.68
N PRO A 195 4.68 -9.15 -16.74
CA PRO A 195 5.10 -7.94 -17.43
C PRO A 195 4.59 -7.82 -18.87
N HIS A 196 4.59 -6.60 -19.38
CA HIS A 196 4.02 -6.28 -20.68
C HIS A 196 4.74 -7.02 -21.82
N LYS A 197 6.08 -6.93 -21.87
CA LYS A 197 6.91 -7.55 -22.91
C LYS A 197 7.55 -8.84 -22.40
N ASN A 198 7.75 -9.80 -23.29
CA ASN A 198 8.53 -11.00 -22.98
C ASN A 198 9.98 -10.58 -22.68
N GLY A 199 10.61 -11.21 -21.69
CA GLY A 199 11.95 -10.84 -21.22
C GLY A 199 11.99 -9.66 -20.24
N GLN A 200 10.84 -9.08 -19.88
CA GLN A 200 10.77 -8.16 -18.74
C GLN A 200 10.51 -8.92 -17.43
N GLU A 201 10.99 -8.34 -16.35
CA GLU A 201 10.83 -8.79 -14.97
C GLU A 201 10.18 -7.70 -14.12
N VAL A 202 9.68 -8.08 -12.95
CA VAL A 202 9.11 -7.17 -11.95
C VAL A 202 10.11 -7.00 -10.81
N VAL A 203 10.51 -5.76 -10.58
CA VAL A 203 11.46 -5.35 -9.54
C VAL A 203 10.71 -4.62 -8.44
N SER A 204 10.73 -5.18 -7.23
CA SER A 204 10.32 -4.50 -5.99
C SER A 204 11.55 -3.85 -5.37
N LEU A 205 11.50 -2.55 -5.15
CA LEU A 205 12.60 -1.74 -4.64
C LEU A 205 12.15 -0.97 -3.41
N ILE A 206 12.99 -0.97 -2.37
CA ILE A 206 12.88 -0.14 -1.18
C ILE A 206 14.19 0.64 -1.03
N VAL A 207 14.12 1.97 -0.93
CA VAL A 207 15.28 2.84 -0.69
C VAL A 207 15.05 3.68 0.55
N ILE A 208 16.04 3.70 1.44
CA ILE A 208 16.05 4.51 2.66
C ILE A 208 17.24 5.46 2.61
N SER A 209 17.06 6.69 3.09
CA SER A 209 18.18 7.62 3.28
C SER A 209 18.97 7.23 4.53
N LYS A 210 20.30 7.44 4.52
CA LYS A 210 21.11 7.41 5.75
C LYS A 210 21.31 8.79 6.39
N ASP A 211 20.88 9.84 5.70
CA ASP A 211 20.93 11.24 6.16
C ASP A 211 19.56 11.89 5.97
N ASP A 212 18.86 12.12 7.09
CA ASP A 212 17.49 12.66 7.08
C ASP A 212 17.45 14.09 6.54
N THR A 213 18.53 14.86 6.73
CA THR A 213 18.62 16.26 6.28
C THR A 213 18.71 16.38 4.76
N LYS A 214 19.25 15.34 4.10
CA LYS A 214 19.41 15.27 2.64
C LYS A 214 18.46 14.29 1.96
N SER A 215 17.62 13.59 2.74
CA SER A 215 16.68 12.57 2.26
C SER A 215 15.87 13.02 1.04
N SER A 216 15.29 14.22 1.07
CA SER A 216 14.54 14.83 -0.03
C SER A 216 15.34 14.91 -1.33
N LYS A 217 16.58 15.42 -1.29
CA LYS A 217 17.43 15.55 -2.48
C LYS A 217 17.87 14.18 -3.00
N ILE A 218 18.27 13.29 -2.09
CA ILE A 218 18.69 11.93 -2.43
C ILE A 218 17.52 11.14 -3.08
N PHE A 219 16.32 11.26 -2.53
CA PHE A 219 15.14 10.63 -3.12
C PHE A 219 14.80 11.21 -4.48
N ALA A 220 14.92 12.52 -4.68
CA ALA A 220 14.76 13.14 -5.99
C ALA A 220 15.77 12.62 -7.02
N GLU A 221 17.05 12.46 -6.63
CA GLU A 221 18.11 11.86 -7.46
C GLU A 221 17.77 10.42 -7.86
N VAL A 222 17.36 9.58 -6.90
CA VAL A 222 16.96 8.19 -7.15
C VAL A 222 15.75 8.10 -8.08
N LEU A 223 14.72 8.91 -7.85
CA LEU A 223 13.52 8.93 -8.69
C LEU A 223 13.84 9.38 -10.11
N LYS A 224 14.72 10.38 -10.27
CA LYS A 224 15.21 10.80 -11.59
C LYS A 224 15.97 9.69 -12.30
N ALA A 225 16.87 8.99 -11.60
CA ALA A 225 17.59 7.85 -12.18
C ALA A 225 16.63 6.73 -12.63
N ILE A 226 15.57 6.46 -11.86
CA ILE A 226 14.53 5.50 -12.26
C ILE A 226 13.84 5.96 -13.54
N ASP A 227 13.46 7.24 -13.64
CA ASP A 227 12.81 7.77 -14.84
C ASP A 227 13.73 7.79 -16.06
N ASP A 228 15.03 8.05 -15.88
CA ASP A 228 16.04 8.02 -16.95
C ASP A 228 16.27 6.58 -17.47
N ILE A 229 16.31 5.58 -16.58
CA ILE A 229 16.59 4.18 -16.92
C ILE A 229 15.35 3.44 -17.44
N TYR A 230 14.19 3.62 -16.79
CA TYR A 230 12.96 2.89 -17.08
C TYR A 230 11.97 3.68 -17.95
N GLY A 231 12.17 4.99 -18.09
CA GLY A 231 11.24 5.89 -18.75
C GLY A 231 10.05 6.29 -17.88
N SER A 232 9.07 6.95 -18.52
CA SER A 232 7.88 7.48 -17.88
C SER A 232 7.12 6.44 -17.02
N PRO A 233 6.45 6.84 -15.92
CA PRO A 233 5.68 5.93 -15.06
C PRO A 233 4.75 4.97 -15.81
N SER A 234 4.07 5.43 -16.86
CA SER A 234 3.16 4.60 -17.69
C SER A 234 3.85 3.42 -18.40
N ARG A 235 5.15 3.54 -18.74
CA ARG A 235 5.93 2.50 -19.43
C ARG A 235 6.45 1.42 -18.50
N ARG A 236 6.62 1.76 -17.22
CA ARG A 236 7.21 0.88 -16.20
C ARG A 236 6.20 0.27 -15.23
N LYS A 237 4.89 0.44 -15.47
CA LYS A 237 3.84 -0.24 -14.70
C LYS A 237 3.91 -1.76 -14.94
N PRO A 238 3.99 -2.59 -13.88
CA PRO A 238 4.06 -4.04 -13.99
C PRO A 238 2.72 -4.69 -14.36
N ILE A 239 1.64 -3.90 -14.41
CA ILE A 239 0.31 -4.34 -14.78
C ILE A 239 -0.10 -3.79 -16.15
N THR A 240 -0.77 -4.63 -16.96
CA THR A 240 -1.37 -4.18 -18.22
C THR A 240 -2.73 -4.82 -18.44
N ALA A 241 -3.66 -4.05 -19.00
CA ALA A 241 -5.03 -4.48 -19.28
C ALA A 241 -5.09 -5.83 -20.03
N ARG A 242 -4.17 -6.06 -20.97
CA ARG A 242 -4.11 -7.27 -21.80
C ARG A 242 -3.66 -8.53 -21.06
N ARG A 243 -2.91 -8.39 -19.95
CA ARG A 243 -2.37 -9.53 -19.18
C ARG A 243 -3.22 -9.89 -17.96
N LEU A 244 -4.25 -9.10 -17.66
CA LEU A 244 -5.17 -9.35 -16.57
C LEU A 244 -6.07 -10.57 -16.86
N LYS A 245 -5.92 -11.63 -16.07
CA LYS A 245 -6.75 -12.84 -16.16
C LYS A 245 -7.64 -12.94 -14.93
N LEU A 246 -8.95 -13.04 -15.16
CA LEU A 246 -9.92 -13.32 -14.11
C LEU A 246 -9.77 -14.77 -13.65
N LYS A 247 -9.56 -14.98 -12.34
CA LYS A 247 -9.47 -16.30 -11.73
C LYS A 247 -10.29 -16.36 -10.45
N ALA A 248 -11.51 -16.86 -10.59
CA ALA A 248 -12.37 -17.21 -9.47
C ALA A 248 -11.96 -18.57 -8.89
N ASN A 249 -10.94 -18.58 -8.02
CA ASN A 249 -10.55 -19.78 -7.28
C ASN A 249 -11.34 -19.84 -5.96
N LEU A 250 -12.04 -20.96 -5.71
CA LEU A 250 -12.77 -21.23 -4.47
C LEU A 250 -11.92 -21.02 -3.20
N ARG A 251 -10.62 -21.38 -3.24
CA ARG A 251 -9.71 -21.15 -2.12
C ARG A 251 -9.51 -19.66 -1.81
N LYS A 252 -9.43 -18.83 -2.86
CA LYS A 252 -9.27 -17.38 -2.75
C LYS A 252 -10.54 -16.72 -2.21
N ILE A 253 -11.70 -17.10 -2.75
CA ILE A 253 -13.01 -16.63 -2.29
C ILE A 253 -13.23 -17.01 -0.81
N ASN A 254 -12.83 -18.23 -0.42
CA ASN A 254 -12.92 -18.67 0.96
C ASN A 254 -12.00 -17.88 1.89
N ALA A 255 -10.77 -17.57 1.46
CA ALA A 255 -9.85 -16.72 2.22
C ALA A 255 -10.42 -15.30 2.39
N GLU A 256 -10.91 -14.68 1.32
CA GLU A 256 -11.56 -13.37 1.36
C GLU A 256 -12.78 -13.37 2.30
N MET A 257 -13.66 -14.37 2.19
CA MET A 257 -14.81 -14.53 3.06
C MET A 257 -14.41 -14.67 4.53
N LYS A 258 -13.41 -15.48 4.85
CA LYS A 258 -12.92 -15.65 6.22
C LYS A 258 -12.31 -14.37 6.78
N ALA A 259 -11.62 -13.58 5.95
CA ALA A 259 -11.12 -12.27 6.34
C ALA A 259 -12.27 -11.30 6.63
N LYS A 260 -13.28 -11.22 5.75
CA LYS A 260 -14.47 -10.34 5.89
C LYS A 260 -15.36 -10.71 7.08
N LEU A 261 -15.85 -11.95 7.11
CA LEU A 261 -16.93 -12.37 7.98
C LEU A 261 -16.44 -13.00 9.29
N GLY A 262 -15.15 -13.33 9.38
CA GLY A 262 -14.58 -14.06 10.53
C GLY A 262 -15.06 -15.52 10.65
N LYS A 263 -15.95 -15.98 9.77
CA LYS A 263 -16.56 -17.30 9.75
C LYS A 263 -16.80 -17.82 8.33
N PHE A 264 -16.99 -19.12 8.20
CA PHE A 264 -17.40 -19.75 6.95
C PHE A 264 -18.89 -19.48 6.70
N ASN A 265 -19.24 -19.08 5.47
CA ASN A 265 -20.62 -18.81 5.05
C ASN A 265 -20.85 -19.42 3.65
N LEU A 266 -21.50 -20.58 3.61
CA LEU A 266 -21.71 -21.34 2.36
C LEU A 266 -22.56 -20.57 1.33
N PRO A 267 -23.68 -19.91 1.68
CA PRO A 267 -24.42 -19.05 0.74
C PRO A 267 -23.56 -17.95 0.11
N TYR A 268 -22.73 -17.27 0.91
CA TYR A 268 -21.81 -16.23 0.42
C TYR A 268 -20.76 -16.81 -0.54
N LEU A 269 -20.19 -17.97 -0.20
CA LEU A 269 -19.19 -18.66 -1.02
C LEU A 269 -19.79 -19.06 -2.39
N LEU A 270 -20.98 -19.68 -2.39
CA LEU A 270 -21.66 -20.10 -3.60
C LEU A 270 -22.06 -18.91 -4.47
N LYS A 271 -22.63 -17.85 -3.88
CA LYS A 271 -22.97 -16.61 -4.59
C LYS A 271 -21.74 -15.99 -5.24
N SER A 272 -20.66 -15.83 -4.49
CA SER A 272 -19.41 -15.22 -4.98
C SER A 272 -18.74 -16.08 -6.06
N TRP A 273 -18.78 -17.40 -5.91
CA TRP A 273 -18.27 -18.33 -6.92
C TRP A 273 -19.08 -18.27 -8.21
N MET A 274 -20.42 -18.29 -8.12
CA MET A 274 -21.29 -18.15 -9.29
C MET A 274 -21.06 -16.80 -10.01
N ILE A 275 -21.01 -15.69 -9.28
CA ILE A 275 -20.66 -14.38 -9.86
C ILE A 275 -19.28 -14.43 -10.53
N GLY A 276 -18.30 -15.10 -9.93
CA GLY A 276 -16.97 -15.26 -10.52
C GLY A 276 -16.94 -16.08 -11.81
N GLN A 277 -17.72 -17.16 -11.90
CA GLN A 277 -17.78 -18.02 -13.09
C GLN A 277 -18.61 -17.39 -14.21
N TYR A 278 -19.84 -16.95 -13.91
CA TYR A 278 -20.76 -16.40 -14.91
C TYR A 278 -20.45 -14.94 -15.25
N GLY A 279 -19.91 -14.17 -14.30
CA GLY A 279 -19.45 -12.80 -14.55
C GLY A 279 -18.33 -12.72 -15.58
N LYS A 280 -17.46 -13.75 -15.69
CA LYS A 280 -16.41 -13.80 -16.72
C LYS A 280 -17.00 -13.75 -18.14
N HIS A 281 -18.10 -14.44 -18.39
CA HIS A 281 -18.75 -14.47 -19.72
C HIS A 281 -19.56 -13.21 -20.04
N ILE A 282 -20.16 -12.58 -19.03
CA ILE A 282 -20.96 -11.35 -19.21
C ILE A 282 -20.04 -10.12 -19.31
N TRP A 283 -18.94 -10.11 -18.56
CA TRP A 283 -18.05 -8.95 -18.42
C TRP A 283 -17.09 -8.78 -19.60
N LEU A 284 -16.57 -9.88 -20.17
CA LEU A 284 -15.69 -9.84 -21.34
C LEU A 284 -16.36 -9.33 -22.64
N LYS A 285 -17.70 -9.26 -22.68
CA LYS A 285 -18.47 -8.88 -23.89
C LYS A 285 -18.91 -7.42 -23.96
N LYS A 286 -18.73 -6.60 -22.90
CA LYS A 286 -19.15 -5.18 -22.90
C LYS A 286 -17.97 -4.25 -23.20
N ASP A 287 -18.19 -3.21 -24.01
CA ASP A 287 -17.20 -2.13 -24.23
C ASP A 287 -16.80 -1.40 -22.94
N ASN A 288 -17.69 -1.37 -21.93
CA ASN A 288 -17.39 -0.86 -20.58
C ASN A 288 -16.23 -1.61 -19.89
N SER A 289 -15.93 -2.86 -20.28
CA SER A 289 -14.81 -3.63 -19.72
C SER A 289 -13.44 -3.05 -20.13
N LYS A 290 -13.30 -2.53 -21.35
CA LYS A 290 -12.04 -1.92 -21.82
C LYS A 290 -11.78 -0.59 -21.10
N ILE A 291 -12.83 0.22 -20.91
CA ILE A 291 -12.76 1.48 -20.16
C ILE A 291 -12.40 1.20 -18.70
N TYR A 292 -13.08 0.22 -18.08
CA TYR A 292 -12.75 -0.22 -16.73
C TYR A 292 -11.30 -0.70 -16.61
N LEU A 293 -10.81 -1.52 -17.54
CA LEU A 293 -9.43 -2.03 -17.50
C LEU A 293 -8.39 -0.90 -17.68
N LYS A 294 -8.68 0.09 -18.52
CA LYS A 294 -7.84 1.29 -18.66
C LYS A 294 -7.81 2.10 -17.36
N LYS A 295 -8.98 2.35 -16.76
CA LYS A 295 -9.10 3.05 -15.47
C LYS A 295 -8.43 2.29 -14.33
N LEU A 296 -8.55 0.97 -14.27
CA LEU A 296 -7.83 0.12 -13.31
C LEU A 296 -6.32 0.36 -13.39
N VAL A 297 -5.76 0.37 -14.62
CA VAL A 297 -4.33 0.65 -14.80
C VAL A 297 -3.97 2.09 -14.40
N ALA A 298 -4.85 3.07 -14.67
CA ALA A 298 -4.65 4.47 -14.28
C ALA A 298 -4.65 4.65 -12.74
N LEU A 299 -5.58 4.01 -12.05
CA LEU A 299 -5.77 4.02 -10.59
C LEU A 299 -4.79 3.12 -9.83
N THR A 300 -3.96 2.36 -10.54
CA THR A 300 -2.94 1.54 -9.90
C THR A 300 -1.73 2.37 -9.58
N ASP A 301 -1.45 2.43 -8.28
CA ASP A 301 -0.23 3.00 -7.75
C ASP A 301 0.87 1.94 -7.67
N THR A 302 2.09 2.35 -8.01
CA THR A 302 3.30 1.53 -8.03
C THR A 302 4.45 2.23 -7.33
N LEU A 303 4.24 3.42 -6.78
CA LEU A 303 5.24 4.23 -6.11
C LEU A 303 4.63 4.83 -4.84
N THR A 304 5.07 4.31 -3.70
CA THR A 304 4.72 4.83 -2.39
C THR A 304 5.93 5.53 -1.80
N ILE A 305 5.76 6.77 -1.35
CA ILE A 305 6.80 7.52 -0.63
C ILE A 305 6.27 7.82 0.77
N ASP A 306 6.74 7.06 1.76
CA ASP A 306 6.25 7.04 3.14
C ASP A 306 7.33 7.43 4.17
N GLY A 307 8.36 8.14 3.70
CA GLY A 307 9.66 8.27 4.39
C GLY A 307 10.73 7.39 3.74
N ARG A 308 10.32 6.40 2.94
CA ARG A 308 11.18 5.60 2.05
C ARG A 308 10.63 5.65 0.63
N ILE A 309 11.44 5.33 -0.36
CA ILE A 309 10.93 5.04 -1.71
C ILE A 309 10.58 3.56 -1.74
N ASN A 310 9.31 3.24 -1.92
CA ASN A 310 8.84 1.88 -2.21
C ASN A 310 8.26 1.88 -3.61
N THR A 311 8.82 1.08 -4.52
CA THR A 311 8.27 0.99 -5.87
C THR A 311 8.30 -0.42 -6.45
N VAL A 312 7.30 -0.74 -7.27
CA VAL A 312 7.26 -1.95 -8.08
C VAL A 312 7.26 -1.55 -9.55
N ILE A 313 8.36 -1.84 -10.24
CA ILE A 313 8.56 -1.46 -11.64
C ILE A 313 8.78 -2.70 -12.51
N SER A 314 8.36 -2.63 -13.76
CA SER A 314 8.71 -3.63 -14.77
C SER A 314 9.72 -3.10 -15.78
N GLY A 315 10.75 -3.87 -16.07
CA GLY A 315 11.77 -3.54 -17.07
C GLY A 315 12.59 -4.76 -17.47
N THR A 316 13.63 -4.55 -18.28
CA THR A 316 14.54 -5.63 -18.68
C THR A 316 15.63 -5.86 -17.62
N PRO A 317 16.30 -7.02 -17.61
CA PRO A 317 17.45 -7.26 -16.75
C PRO A 317 18.55 -6.19 -16.89
N GLN A 318 18.78 -5.67 -18.09
CA GLN A 318 19.77 -4.61 -18.32
C GLN A 318 19.39 -3.30 -17.61
N GLN A 319 18.09 -2.96 -17.60
CA GLN A 319 17.59 -1.79 -16.86
C GLN A 319 17.75 -2.01 -15.35
N ARG A 320 17.47 -3.22 -14.85
CA ARG A 320 17.70 -3.58 -13.45
C ARG A 320 19.17 -3.43 -13.09
N ASP A 321 20.08 -3.97 -13.91
CA ASP A 321 21.52 -3.95 -13.64
C ASP A 321 22.05 -2.51 -13.64
N ALA A 322 21.59 -1.65 -14.57
CA ALA A 322 21.91 -0.23 -14.57
C ALA A 322 21.43 0.49 -13.30
N LEU A 323 20.20 0.22 -12.87
CA LEU A 323 19.65 0.82 -11.64
C LEU A 323 20.38 0.30 -10.39
N THR A 324 20.68 -0.99 -10.34
CA THR A 324 21.43 -1.61 -9.25
C THR A 324 22.82 -0.98 -9.13
N GLY A 325 23.54 -0.85 -10.24
CA GLY A 325 24.86 -0.20 -10.25
C GLY A 325 24.80 1.27 -9.79
N TYR A 326 23.75 2.01 -10.18
CA TYR A 326 23.54 3.37 -9.69
C TYR A 326 23.29 3.42 -8.17
N LEU A 327 22.42 2.53 -7.66
CA LEU A 327 22.09 2.45 -6.24
C LEU A 327 23.27 1.95 -5.39
N ASP A 328 24.06 1.01 -5.91
CA ASP A 328 25.30 0.54 -5.27
C ASP A 328 26.29 1.68 -5.07
N ASN A 329 26.45 2.56 -6.06
CA ASN A 329 27.31 3.74 -5.91
C ASN A 329 26.81 4.69 -4.80
N LEU A 330 25.49 4.91 -4.70
CA LEU A 330 24.91 5.72 -3.63
C LEU A 330 25.03 5.04 -2.25
N GLU A 331 24.86 3.73 -2.18
CA GLU A 331 24.99 2.96 -0.93
C GLU A 331 26.45 2.89 -0.47
N ASN A 332 27.41 2.66 -1.39
CA ASN A 332 28.85 2.65 -1.11
C ASN A 332 29.37 4.02 -0.67
N SER A 333 28.76 5.11 -1.15
CA SER A 333 29.05 6.46 -0.66
C SER A 333 28.34 6.82 0.64
N GLY A 334 27.62 5.87 1.25
CA GLY A 334 26.95 6.03 2.54
C GLY A 334 25.71 6.91 2.50
N LYS A 335 25.16 7.24 1.31
CA LYS A 335 24.00 8.13 1.17
C LYS A 335 22.67 7.41 1.42
N ILE A 336 22.58 6.15 0.99
CA ILE A 336 21.36 5.34 1.10
C ILE A 336 21.66 3.96 1.68
N ALA A 337 20.61 3.25 2.06
CA ALA A 337 20.59 1.80 1.99
C ALA A 337 19.37 1.36 1.16
N TYR A 338 19.48 0.26 0.44
CA TYR A 338 18.37 -0.21 -0.38
C TYR A 338 18.21 -1.73 -0.37
N GLY A 339 16.98 -2.19 -0.61
CA GLY A 339 16.63 -3.58 -0.78
C GLY A 339 15.92 -3.80 -2.11
N ILE A 340 16.28 -4.86 -2.82
CA ILE A 340 15.72 -5.20 -4.12
C ILE A 340 15.24 -6.64 -4.15
N HIS A 341 14.12 -6.90 -4.81
CA HIS A 341 13.64 -8.25 -5.11
C HIS A 341 13.10 -8.34 -6.53
N VAL A 342 13.57 -9.34 -7.27
CA VAL A 342 13.14 -9.63 -8.64
C VAL A 342 12.15 -10.77 -8.65
N SER A 343 11.09 -10.61 -9.42
CA SER A 343 10.02 -11.60 -9.62
C SER A 343 9.56 -11.63 -11.07
N GLU A 344 9.01 -12.75 -11.52
CA GLU A 344 8.53 -12.92 -12.90
C GLU A 344 7.14 -12.33 -13.14
N GLU A 345 6.43 -12.01 -12.07
CA GLU A 345 5.03 -11.61 -12.09
C GLU A 345 4.75 -10.69 -10.91
N SER A 346 3.75 -9.81 -11.06
CA SER A 346 3.23 -8.99 -9.97
C SER A 346 1.95 -9.60 -9.41
N ILE A 347 1.64 -9.25 -8.17
CA ILE A 347 0.39 -9.60 -7.50
C ILE A 347 -0.32 -8.29 -7.19
N MET A 348 -1.63 -8.27 -7.48
CA MET A 348 -2.47 -7.13 -7.19
C MET A 348 -3.45 -7.49 -6.07
N SER A 349 -3.64 -6.59 -5.12
CA SER A 349 -4.75 -6.63 -4.16
C SER A 349 -5.67 -5.46 -4.47
N CYS A 350 -6.97 -5.70 -4.53
CA CYS A 350 -7.92 -4.70 -5.01
C CYS A 350 -8.92 -4.35 -3.92
N TYR A 351 -9.19 -3.06 -3.82
CA TYR A 351 -10.33 -2.49 -3.15
C TYR A 351 -11.27 -1.90 -4.21
N VAL A 352 -12.48 -2.42 -4.27
CA VAL A 352 -13.50 -2.08 -5.24
C VAL A 352 -14.72 -1.59 -4.47
N ARG A 353 -14.84 -0.27 -4.26
CA ARG A 353 -15.98 0.29 -3.53
C ARG A 353 -17.24 0.27 -4.39
N ASP A 354 -17.18 0.87 -5.57
CA ASP A 354 -18.29 0.81 -6.53
C ASP A 354 -17.74 0.73 -7.96
N ILE A 355 -18.16 -0.31 -8.67
CA ILE A 355 -17.76 -0.60 -10.06
C ILE A 355 -18.31 0.41 -11.06
N ASN A 356 -19.35 1.14 -10.69
CA ASN A 356 -20.04 2.11 -11.52
C ASN A 356 -19.48 3.53 -11.32
N THR A 357 -19.10 3.89 -10.09
CA THR A 357 -18.46 5.20 -9.80
C THR A 357 -16.95 5.20 -10.07
N HIS A 358 -16.36 4.04 -10.38
CA HIS A 358 -14.94 3.85 -10.67
C HIS A 358 -14.00 4.17 -9.49
N GLU A 359 -14.51 4.11 -8.26
CA GLU A 359 -13.72 4.36 -7.06
C GLU A 359 -13.02 3.05 -6.63
N HIS A 360 -11.87 2.79 -7.28
CA HIS A 360 -11.05 1.60 -7.05
C HIS A 360 -9.63 1.99 -6.62
N ILE A 361 -9.10 1.28 -5.64
CA ILE A 361 -7.70 1.37 -5.24
C ILE A 361 -7.06 0.01 -5.50
N HIS A 362 -5.93 0.03 -6.20
CA HIS A 362 -5.20 -1.18 -6.56
C HIS A 362 -3.79 -1.12 -5.97
N PHE A 363 -3.52 -2.04 -5.06
CA PHE A 363 -2.20 -2.25 -4.48
C PHE A 363 -1.46 -3.24 -5.33
N VAL A 364 -0.24 -2.91 -5.74
CA VAL A 364 0.62 -3.81 -6.50
C VAL A 364 1.86 -4.14 -5.71
N ASP A 365 2.20 -5.42 -5.71
CA ASP A 365 3.40 -5.98 -5.11
C ASP A 365 4.10 -6.92 -6.09
N GLY A 366 5.39 -7.16 -5.90
CA GLY A 366 6.13 -8.20 -6.63
C GLY A 366 5.66 -9.60 -6.25
N GLY A 367 5.76 -10.54 -7.18
CA GLY A 367 5.47 -11.94 -6.94
C GLY A 367 6.42 -12.56 -5.91
N ASN A 368 6.03 -13.73 -5.38
CA ASN A 368 6.88 -14.54 -4.50
C ASN A 368 7.48 -13.81 -3.27
N GLY A 369 6.81 -12.77 -2.78
CA GLY A 369 7.13 -12.05 -1.54
C GLY A 369 7.58 -10.60 -1.71
N GLY A 370 7.71 -10.11 -2.95
CA GLY A 370 7.75 -8.68 -3.29
C GLY A 370 8.47 -7.77 -2.30
N TYR A 371 7.76 -6.77 -1.79
CA TYR A 371 8.24 -5.81 -0.79
C TYR A 371 8.81 -6.48 0.46
N THR A 372 8.18 -7.53 0.99
CA THR A 372 8.70 -8.20 2.19
C THR A 372 10.08 -8.83 1.96
N LYS A 373 10.36 -9.34 0.74
CA LYS A 373 11.69 -9.84 0.39
C LYS A 373 12.69 -8.72 0.13
N ALA A 374 12.27 -7.63 -0.51
CA ALA A 374 13.11 -6.43 -0.65
C ALA A 374 13.50 -5.87 0.73
N ALA A 375 12.54 -5.76 1.66
CA ALA A 375 12.78 -5.35 3.04
C ALA A 375 13.72 -6.30 3.78
N LYS A 376 13.59 -7.62 3.57
CA LYS A 376 14.54 -8.60 4.12
C LYS A 376 15.95 -8.38 3.55
N SER A 377 16.08 -8.08 2.26
CA SER A 377 17.38 -7.78 1.65
C SER A 377 18.01 -6.52 2.26
N LEU A 378 17.21 -5.48 2.47
CA LEU A 378 17.65 -4.25 3.13
C LEU A 378 18.15 -4.51 4.56
N LYS A 379 17.39 -5.26 5.37
CA LYS A 379 17.72 -5.59 6.77
C LYS A 379 18.98 -6.45 6.95
N ARG A 380 19.48 -7.08 5.88
CA ARG A 380 20.73 -7.86 5.90
C ARG A 380 21.97 -7.00 5.68
N LYS A 381 21.80 -5.75 5.25
CA LYS A 381 22.90 -4.82 5.01
C LYS A 381 23.30 -4.16 6.34
N PRO A 382 24.61 -3.94 6.55
CA PRO A 382 25.15 -3.39 7.79
C PRO A 382 24.80 -1.92 8.03
#